data_AF-A0A9D8FKS6-F1
#
_entry.id   AF-A0A9D8FKS6-F1
#
_cell.length_a   1.000
_cell.length_b   1.000
_cell.length_c   1.000
_cell.angle_alpha   90.00
_cell.angle_beta   90.00
_cell.angle_gamma   90.00
#
_symmetry.space_group_name_H-M   'P 1'
#
loop_
_entity.id
_entity.type
_entity.pdbx_description
1 polymer ?
#
loop_
_entity_poly.entity_id
_entity_poly.type
_entity_poly.pdbx_seq_one_letter_code
_entity_poly.pdbx_strand_id
1 'polypeptide(L)'
;MYKIHHLDGALNNWEDMNMLLHALALAQEALNGRSIVSPLDSSLCNWSSFRQYLLDSKKSNRFVHEQYMSSNAELIQRFNFLWEVPHILYQWTKKSRRVYHLENSVLDFLEVTSLCDLKWGGVYLPFDSYAITLERPYRFMNDIEIDCMLFSRIKEDESDPDEEVRYNFHLFSRKEYVGLDDRTKYRLRKLIEEKNWKEVYRFASKKLETIASKKRAIYHATFDEAEEVLREHRVCDGLKDVMFKDRETDSRITFLKVDVTDEFWKMVNYFAKLFAGFSVYLELGMQNNNQSFFEKQRVIKKKKIREEASVNGITQEGDVCFVKSLIEISSFEKKIHANGGKVPENIIPRAIRKAAGYYVIPRHVRRPPGKGNDPTYPKIVHVRPYEVNVDKLPPGTLPGGSLTKYK
;
A
#
# COMPACT_ATOMS: atom_id res chain seq x y z
N MET A 1 3.01 3.49 -21.94
CA MET A 1 2.92 3.98 -20.55
C MET A 1 2.35 2.84 -19.73
N TYR A 2 3.14 2.26 -18.84
CA TYR A 2 2.70 1.13 -18.03
C TYR A 2 1.81 1.71 -16.93
N LYS A 3 0.51 1.50 -17.06
CA LYS A 3 -0.45 1.99 -16.09
C LYS A 3 -0.47 1.00 -14.94
N ILE A 4 -0.33 1.50 -13.72
CA ILE A 4 -0.76 0.74 -12.56
C ILE A 4 -2.29 0.83 -12.60
N HIS A 5 -2.92 -0.19 -13.18
CA HIS A 5 -4.36 -0.24 -13.44
C HIS A 5 -5.18 0.14 -12.20
N HIS A 6 -4.70 -0.25 -11.02
CA HIS A 6 -5.28 0.10 -9.72
C HIS A 6 -5.28 1.60 -9.42
N LEU A 7 -4.15 2.28 -9.57
CA LEU A 7 -4.04 3.71 -9.27
C LEU A 7 -4.74 4.57 -10.34
N ASP A 8 -4.66 4.18 -11.62
CA ASP A 8 -5.43 4.85 -12.68
C ASP A 8 -6.93 4.62 -12.50
N GLY A 9 -7.33 3.42 -12.10
CA GLY A 9 -8.72 3.09 -11.75
C GLY A 9 -9.24 3.92 -10.58
N ALA A 10 -8.42 4.12 -9.54
CA ALA A 10 -8.75 4.97 -8.41
C ALA A 10 -8.92 6.44 -8.82
N LEU A 11 -7.99 6.94 -9.64
CA LEU A 11 -8.07 8.29 -10.18
C LEU A 11 -9.31 8.48 -11.06
N ASN A 12 -9.57 7.55 -11.99
CA ASN A 12 -10.76 7.57 -12.84
C ASN A 12 -12.05 7.56 -12.01
N ASN A 13 -12.10 6.75 -10.93
CA ASN A 13 -13.25 6.70 -10.04
C ASN A 13 -13.48 8.04 -9.34
N TRP A 14 -12.41 8.64 -8.81
CA TRP A 14 -12.48 9.97 -8.21
C TRP A 14 -12.93 11.04 -9.23
N GLU A 15 -12.37 11.05 -10.44
CA GLU A 15 -12.74 12.00 -11.51
C GLU A 15 -14.21 11.85 -11.93
N ASP A 16 -14.67 10.62 -12.17
CA ASP A 16 -16.05 10.33 -12.58
C ASP A 16 -17.05 10.72 -11.48
N MET A 17 -16.71 10.50 -10.22
CA MET A 17 -17.50 10.92 -9.07
C MET A 17 -17.62 12.44 -8.96
N ASN A 18 -16.50 13.16 -9.06
CA ASN A 18 -16.52 14.63 -9.02
C ASN A 18 -17.27 15.22 -10.21
N MET A 19 -17.13 14.64 -11.41
CA MET A 19 -17.91 15.05 -12.59
C MET A 19 -19.43 14.91 -12.34
N LEU A 20 -19.87 13.79 -11.76
CA LEU A 20 -21.27 13.54 -11.47
C LEU A 20 -21.80 14.45 -10.36
N LEU A 21 -21.02 14.66 -9.29
CA LEU A 21 -21.38 15.55 -8.19
C LEU A 21 -21.47 17.01 -8.65
N HIS A 22 -20.52 17.46 -9.48
CA HIS A 22 -20.57 18.78 -10.09
C HIS A 22 -21.84 18.95 -10.94
N ALA A 23 -22.18 17.96 -11.77
CA ALA A 23 -23.40 17.98 -12.56
C ALA A 23 -24.69 18.05 -11.71
N LEU A 24 -24.71 17.33 -10.57
CA LEU A 24 -25.83 17.41 -9.63
C LEU A 24 -25.95 18.77 -8.96
N ALA A 25 -24.84 19.36 -8.53
CA ALA A 25 -24.83 20.68 -7.92
C ALA A 25 -25.43 21.73 -8.88
N LEU A 26 -24.97 21.74 -10.14
CA LEU A 26 -25.51 22.63 -11.18
C LEU A 26 -27.01 22.44 -11.41
N ALA A 27 -27.47 21.18 -11.48
CA ALA A 27 -28.88 20.87 -11.70
C ALA A 27 -29.76 21.27 -10.50
N GLN A 28 -29.29 21.05 -9.26
CA GLN A 28 -30.02 21.42 -8.05
C GLN A 28 -30.15 22.94 -7.92
N GLU A 29 -29.08 23.68 -8.17
CA GLU A 29 -29.09 25.14 -8.18
C GLU A 29 -30.11 25.68 -9.19
N ALA A 30 -30.09 25.16 -10.41
CA ALA A 30 -30.99 25.59 -11.47
C ALA A 30 -32.47 25.22 -11.25
N LEU A 31 -32.76 24.10 -10.58
CA LEU A 31 -34.13 23.64 -10.33
C LEU A 31 -34.77 24.28 -9.08
N ASN A 32 -33.98 24.50 -8.02
CA ASN A 32 -34.51 24.92 -6.73
C ASN A 32 -34.28 26.41 -6.43
N GLY A 33 -33.55 27.14 -7.28
CA GLY A 33 -33.18 28.54 -7.06
C GLY A 33 -32.34 28.77 -5.81
N ARG A 34 -31.80 27.69 -5.23
CA ARG A 34 -30.93 27.66 -4.06
C ARG A 34 -29.78 26.73 -4.39
N SER A 35 -28.55 27.25 -4.31
CA SER A 35 -27.38 26.38 -4.36
C SER A 35 -27.35 25.52 -3.10
N ILE A 36 -27.36 24.19 -3.26
CA ILE A 36 -27.16 23.24 -2.16
C ILE A 36 -25.67 23.19 -1.76
N VAL A 37 -24.79 23.70 -2.62
CA VAL A 37 -23.34 23.74 -2.40
C VAL A 37 -22.91 25.21 -2.32
N SER A 38 -22.56 25.67 -1.11
CA SER A 38 -21.75 26.88 -0.87
C SER A 38 -20.65 26.99 -1.93
N PRO A 39 -20.32 28.18 -2.49
CA PRO A 39 -19.76 28.36 -3.84
C PRO A 39 -18.88 27.17 -4.24
N LEU A 40 -19.45 26.33 -5.12
CA LEU A 40 -18.95 25.04 -5.61
C LEU A 40 -17.61 24.65 -5.00
N ASP A 41 -17.63 23.73 -4.03
CA ASP A 41 -16.44 23.09 -3.46
C ASP A 41 -15.37 22.93 -4.54
N SER A 42 -14.20 23.54 -4.35
CA SER A 42 -13.22 23.71 -5.41
C SER A 42 -12.75 22.39 -6.01
N SER A 43 -12.84 21.28 -5.25
CA SER A 43 -12.60 19.93 -5.77
C SER A 43 -13.53 19.56 -6.95
N LEU A 44 -14.81 19.96 -6.89
CA LEU A 44 -15.81 19.73 -7.93
C LEU A 44 -15.56 20.56 -9.20
N CYS A 45 -14.86 21.68 -9.07
CA CYS A 45 -14.51 22.53 -10.22
C CYS A 45 -13.17 22.13 -10.85
N ASN A 46 -12.23 21.62 -10.06
CA ASN A 46 -10.85 21.41 -10.47
C ASN A 46 -10.49 19.96 -10.75
N TRP A 47 -11.40 18.99 -10.59
CA TRP A 47 -11.08 17.58 -10.84
C TRP A 47 -10.46 17.31 -12.21
N SER A 48 -10.89 18.03 -13.25
CA SER A 48 -10.40 17.83 -14.62
C SER A 48 -8.94 18.24 -14.83
N SER A 49 -8.40 19.16 -14.02
CA SER A 49 -7.01 19.59 -14.08
C SER A 49 -6.09 18.76 -13.17
N PHE A 50 -6.66 17.88 -12.34
CA PHE A 50 -5.91 17.17 -11.31
C PHE A 50 -4.79 16.26 -11.87
N ARG A 51 -5.02 15.61 -13.02
CA ARG A 51 -3.96 14.85 -13.72
C ARG A 51 -2.76 15.71 -14.06
N GLN A 52 -3.00 16.90 -14.60
CA GLN A 52 -1.92 17.83 -14.93
C GLN A 52 -1.20 18.29 -13.66
N TYR A 53 -1.95 18.58 -12.60
CA TYR A 53 -1.39 18.91 -11.30
C TYR A 53 -0.50 17.79 -10.72
N LEU A 54 -0.89 16.52 -10.85
CA LEU A 54 -0.03 15.39 -10.49
C LEU A 54 1.24 15.34 -11.34
N LEU A 55 1.16 15.63 -12.64
CA LEU A 55 2.35 15.66 -13.50
C LEU A 55 3.32 16.79 -13.11
N ASP A 56 2.80 17.93 -12.66
CA ASP A 56 3.57 19.09 -12.19
C ASP A 56 3.93 19.05 -10.70
N SER A 57 3.50 18.04 -9.95
CA SER A 57 3.64 18.00 -8.48
C SER A 57 5.09 18.07 -7.98
N LYS A 58 6.07 17.68 -8.80
CA LYS A 58 7.50 17.80 -8.45
C LYS A 58 7.97 19.26 -8.32
N LYS A 59 7.28 20.20 -8.97
CA LYS A 59 7.57 21.64 -8.88
C LYS A 59 6.84 22.28 -7.69
N SER A 60 5.83 21.61 -7.14
CA SER A 60 5.07 22.11 -6.00
C SER A 60 5.71 21.63 -4.69
N ASN A 61 5.79 22.54 -3.72
CA ASN A 61 6.23 22.18 -2.38
C ASN A 61 5.09 21.55 -1.57
N ARG A 62 3.83 21.89 -1.84
CA ARG A 62 2.67 21.45 -1.05
C ARG A 62 1.49 20.96 -1.88
N PHE A 63 0.70 20.08 -1.26
CA PHE A 63 -0.59 19.69 -1.81
C PHE A 63 -1.59 20.84 -1.61
N VAL A 64 -2.41 21.17 -2.62
CA VAL A 64 -3.42 22.22 -2.51
C VAL A 64 -4.75 21.57 -2.11
N HIS A 65 -4.92 21.35 -0.80
CA HIS A 65 -6.06 20.63 -0.24
C HIS A 65 -7.38 21.26 -0.68
N GLU A 66 -7.49 22.58 -0.59
CA GLU A 66 -8.72 23.30 -0.93
C GLU A 66 -9.11 23.05 -2.39
N GLN A 67 -8.14 22.91 -3.29
CA GLN A 67 -8.43 22.76 -4.72
C GLN A 67 -8.93 21.35 -5.08
N TYR A 68 -8.49 20.30 -4.40
CA TYR A 68 -8.71 18.92 -4.81
C TYR A 68 -9.38 18.03 -3.75
N MET A 69 -9.56 18.52 -2.54
CA MET A 69 -10.23 17.81 -1.45
C MET A 69 -11.53 18.53 -1.11
N SER A 70 -12.61 17.78 -0.95
CA SER A 70 -13.88 18.34 -0.51
C SER A 70 -13.80 18.69 0.97
N SER A 71 -14.29 19.86 1.36
CA SER A 71 -14.49 20.24 2.78
C SER A 71 -15.90 19.93 3.28
N ASN A 72 -16.79 19.52 2.37
CA ASN A 72 -18.15 19.15 2.70
C ASN A 72 -18.19 17.80 3.44
N ALA A 73 -18.49 17.85 4.75
CA ALA A 73 -18.58 16.68 5.62
C ALA A 73 -19.59 15.62 5.16
N GLU A 74 -20.72 16.02 4.55
CA GLU A 74 -21.70 15.06 4.02
C GLU A 74 -21.14 14.29 2.82
N LEU A 75 -20.44 14.99 1.92
CA LEU A 75 -19.76 14.34 0.78
C LEU A 75 -18.63 13.42 1.25
N ILE A 76 -17.83 13.87 2.22
CA ILE A 76 -16.78 13.06 2.84
C ILE A 76 -17.40 11.79 3.44
N GLN A 77 -18.44 11.94 4.28
CA GLN A 77 -19.10 10.80 4.92
C GLN A 77 -19.70 9.83 3.89
N ARG A 78 -20.33 10.35 2.84
CA ARG A 78 -20.97 9.54 1.78
C ARG A 78 -19.96 8.83 0.88
N PHE A 79 -18.79 9.42 0.65
CA PHE A 79 -17.78 8.94 -0.30
C PHE A 79 -16.41 8.70 0.36
N ASN A 80 -16.41 8.26 1.63
CA ASN A 80 -15.26 8.28 2.55
C ASN A 80 -13.98 7.53 2.12
N PHE A 81 -13.98 6.78 1.02
CA PHE A 81 -12.78 6.12 0.52
C PHE A 81 -12.13 6.83 -0.68
N LEU A 82 -12.85 7.75 -1.33
CA LEU A 82 -12.36 8.48 -2.49
C LEU A 82 -11.82 9.86 -2.14
N TRP A 83 -12.21 10.44 -1.00
CA TRP A 83 -11.79 11.80 -0.67
C TRP A 83 -10.28 11.91 -0.47
N GLU A 84 -9.59 10.87 0.02
CA GLU A 84 -8.12 10.89 0.16
C GLU A 84 -7.36 10.58 -1.14
N VAL A 85 -8.03 10.07 -2.17
CA VAL A 85 -7.38 9.64 -3.43
C VAL A 85 -6.50 10.74 -4.03
N PRO A 86 -6.90 12.02 -4.04
CA PRO A 86 -6.04 13.09 -4.51
C PRO A 86 -4.74 13.24 -3.73
N HIS A 87 -4.82 13.29 -2.40
CA HIS A 87 -3.64 13.50 -1.55
C HIS A 87 -2.66 12.35 -1.66
N ILE A 88 -3.16 11.11 -1.67
CA ILE A 88 -2.32 9.91 -1.70
C ILE A 88 -1.64 9.74 -3.06
N LEU A 89 -2.36 10.05 -4.15
CA LEU A 89 -1.79 10.02 -5.49
C LEU A 89 -0.76 11.13 -5.63
N TYR A 90 -1.01 12.30 -5.05
CA TYR A 90 -0.01 13.37 -4.99
C TYR A 90 1.25 12.93 -4.25
N GLN A 91 1.13 12.34 -3.05
CA GLN A 91 2.26 11.87 -2.26
C GLN A 91 3.06 10.79 -3.01
N TRP A 92 2.37 9.78 -3.54
CA TRP A 92 3.00 8.75 -4.36
C TRP A 92 3.74 9.34 -5.56
N THR A 93 3.09 10.28 -6.24
CA THR A 93 3.61 10.96 -7.43
C THR A 93 4.82 11.85 -7.14
N LYS A 94 4.83 12.52 -5.98
CA LYS A 94 5.89 13.43 -5.53
C LYS A 94 7.09 12.67 -4.98
N LYS A 95 6.87 11.66 -4.12
CA LYS A 95 7.92 11.03 -3.31
C LYS A 95 8.68 9.92 -4.02
N SER A 96 8.01 8.97 -4.70
CA SER A 96 8.73 7.84 -5.29
C SER A 96 8.21 7.36 -6.64
N ARG A 97 6.90 7.38 -6.89
CA ARG A 97 6.21 6.66 -7.97
C ARG A 97 6.61 5.18 -8.07
N ARG A 98 7.14 4.58 -7.00
CA ARG A 98 7.65 3.21 -7.03
C ARG A 98 6.52 2.21 -6.87
N VAL A 99 6.70 1.07 -7.54
CA VAL A 99 5.85 -0.10 -7.43
C VAL A 99 6.75 -1.30 -7.22
N TYR A 100 6.47 -2.06 -6.17
CA TYR A 100 7.09 -3.34 -5.92
C TYR A 100 6.11 -4.45 -6.26
N HIS A 101 6.51 -5.38 -7.09
CA HIS A 101 5.73 -6.58 -7.36
C HIS A 101 6.30 -7.73 -6.52
N LEU A 102 5.49 -8.27 -5.61
CA LEU A 102 5.89 -9.38 -4.75
C LEU A 102 5.48 -10.70 -5.38
N GLU A 103 6.47 -11.51 -5.73
CA GLU A 103 6.23 -12.88 -6.15
C GLU A 103 5.71 -13.74 -4.99
N ASN A 104 5.02 -14.83 -5.33
CA ASN A 104 4.54 -15.86 -4.40
C ASN A 104 5.63 -16.35 -3.45
N SER A 105 6.87 -16.45 -3.93
CA SER A 105 8.02 -16.87 -3.12
C SER A 105 8.33 -15.89 -1.97
N VAL A 106 8.15 -14.59 -2.21
CA VAL A 106 8.33 -13.54 -1.19
C VAL A 106 7.11 -13.49 -0.29
N LEU A 107 5.90 -13.59 -0.85
CA LEU A 107 4.66 -13.61 -0.05
C LEU A 107 4.68 -14.75 0.96
N ASP A 108 5.00 -15.97 0.50
CA ASP A 108 5.15 -17.12 1.38
C ASP A 108 6.23 -16.86 2.45
N PHE A 109 7.32 -16.16 2.11
CA PHE A 109 8.39 -15.81 3.06
C PHE A 109 7.94 -14.82 4.13
N LEU A 110 7.23 -13.79 3.72
CA LEU A 110 6.71 -12.77 4.63
C LEU A 110 5.59 -13.33 5.52
N GLU A 111 4.75 -14.23 4.99
CA GLU A 111 3.70 -14.91 5.76
C GLU A 111 4.25 -15.80 6.88
N VAL A 112 5.41 -16.43 6.68
CA VAL A 112 6.06 -17.24 7.71
C VAL A 112 6.95 -16.42 8.66
N THR A 113 7.31 -15.19 8.27
CA THR A 113 8.20 -14.34 9.07
C THR A 113 7.45 -13.80 10.27
N SER A 114 7.92 -14.14 11.47
CA SER A 114 7.38 -13.56 12.69
C SER A 114 7.91 -12.14 12.88
N LEU A 115 6.99 -11.20 13.11
CA LEU A 115 7.31 -9.83 13.51
C LEU A 115 7.21 -9.62 15.03
N CYS A 116 7.07 -10.70 15.82
CA CYS A 116 6.90 -10.74 17.30
C CYS A 116 6.81 -9.37 18.01
N ASP A 117 7.97 -8.79 18.30
CA ASP A 117 8.14 -7.56 19.10
C ASP A 117 8.51 -6.34 18.26
N LEU A 118 8.46 -6.45 16.93
CA LEU A 118 8.72 -5.34 16.04
C LEU A 118 7.64 -4.29 16.25
N LYS A 119 8.08 -3.12 16.69
CA LYS A 119 7.26 -1.92 16.77
C LYS A 119 7.33 -1.14 15.48
N TRP A 120 6.30 -0.35 15.17
CA TRP A 120 6.30 0.49 13.97
C TRP A 120 7.49 1.47 13.92
N GLY A 121 7.94 1.97 15.06
CA GLY A 121 9.12 2.83 15.15
C GLY A 121 10.44 2.16 14.75
N GLY A 122 10.47 0.82 14.77
CA GLY A 122 11.60 0.04 14.30
C GLY A 122 11.52 -0.36 12.83
N VAL A 123 10.45 -0.01 12.12
CA VAL A 123 10.29 -0.31 10.69
C VAL A 123 10.92 0.81 9.88
N TYR A 124 12.09 0.55 9.30
CA TYR A 124 12.70 1.50 8.36
C TYR A 124 11.96 1.49 7.02
N LEU A 125 11.43 2.65 6.63
CA LEU A 125 10.71 2.80 5.37
C LEU A 125 11.68 3.13 4.24
N PRO A 126 11.65 2.38 3.12
CA PRO A 126 12.53 2.67 2.00
C PRO A 126 12.18 4.00 1.31
N PHE A 127 10.90 4.39 1.35
CA PHE A 127 10.35 5.63 0.79
C PHE A 127 9.12 6.05 1.57
N ASP A 128 8.82 7.35 1.60
CA ASP A 128 7.62 7.88 2.26
C ASP A 128 6.32 7.47 1.58
N SER A 129 6.32 7.14 0.29
CA SER A 129 5.12 6.64 -0.39
C SER A 129 5.48 5.70 -1.52
N TYR A 130 4.87 4.52 -1.57
CA TYR A 130 5.12 3.51 -2.60
C TYR A 130 4.01 2.47 -2.66
N ALA A 131 3.83 1.87 -3.84
CA ALA A 131 2.84 0.82 -4.05
C ALA A 131 3.49 -0.58 -3.98
N ILE A 132 2.72 -1.55 -3.49
CA ILE A 132 3.07 -2.97 -3.50
C ILE A 132 1.93 -3.70 -4.24
N THR A 133 2.28 -4.47 -5.26
CA THR A 133 1.37 -5.38 -5.97
C THR A 133 1.71 -6.82 -5.62
N LEU A 134 0.70 -7.68 -5.58
CA LEU A 134 0.82 -9.07 -5.16
C LEU A 134 0.59 -9.99 -6.35
N GLU A 135 1.48 -10.97 -6.55
CA GLU A 135 1.25 -12.03 -7.55
C GLU A 135 0.01 -12.87 -7.20
N ARG A 136 -0.16 -13.17 -5.90
CA ARG A 136 -1.35 -13.83 -5.34
C ARG A 136 -2.20 -12.82 -4.58
N PRO A 137 -3.45 -12.56 -5.00
CA PRO A 137 -4.34 -11.67 -4.26
C PRO A 137 -4.65 -12.22 -2.87
N TYR A 138 -4.78 -11.33 -1.90
CA TYR A 138 -5.40 -11.63 -0.61
C TYR A 138 -6.91 -11.73 -0.79
N ARG A 139 -7.52 -12.83 -0.32
CA ARG A 139 -8.97 -13.05 -0.40
C ARG A 139 -9.66 -12.61 0.87
N PHE A 140 -10.65 -11.73 0.72
CA PHE A 140 -11.42 -11.13 1.79
C PHE A 140 -12.93 -11.33 1.52
N MET A 141 -13.71 -11.69 2.55
CA MET A 141 -15.17 -11.92 2.48
C MET A 141 -15.63 -12.69 1.20
N ASN A 142 -14.99 -13.82 0.89
CA ASN A 142 -15.23 -14.74 -0.25
C ASN A 142 -15.18 -14.16 -1.69
N ASP A 143 -15.39 -12.86 -1.90
CA ASP A 143 -15.61 -12.24 -3.22
C ASP A 143 -14.69 -11.05 -3.54
N ILE A 144 -13.86 -10.65 -2.58
CA ILE A 144 -12.97 -9.49 -2.69
C ILE A 144 -11.54 -10.04 -2.76
N GLU A 145 -10.89 -9.80 -3.89
CA GLU A 145 -9.48 -10.12 -4.08
C GLU A 145 -8.71 -8.79 -4.03
N ILE A 146 -7.77 -8.64 -3.10
CA ILE A 146 -6.91 -7.45 -2.98
C ILE A 146 -5.52 -7.84 -3.44
N ASP A 147 -5.03 -7.21 -4.50
CA ASP A 147 -3.74 -7.50 -5.13
C ASP A 147 -2.82 -6.27 -5.21
N CYS A 148 -3.25 -5.13 -4.68
CA CYS A 148 -2.43 -3.93 -4.64
C CYS A 148 -2.68 -3.15 -3.35
N MET A 149 -1.61 -2.60 -2.79
CA MET A 149 -1.69 -1.63 -1.71
C MET A 149 -0.81 -0.42 -2.03
N LEU A 150 -1.25 0.76 -1.61
CA LEU A 150 -0.46 1.98 -1.61
C LEU A 150 -0.26 2.40 -0.17
N PHE A 151 1.00 2.53 0.22
CA PHE A 151 1.39 3.07 1.50
C PHE A 151 1.85 4.51 1.32
N SER A 152 1.47 5.39 2.25
CA SER A 152 2.01 6.74 2.35
C SER A 152 2.19 7.16 3.80
N ARG A 153 3.36 7.70 4.11
CA ARG A 153 3.69 8.46 5.31
C ARG A 153 3.45 9.93 5.00
N ILE A 154 2.46 10.53 5.66
CA ILE A 154 1.92 11.84 5.31
C ILE A 154 2.11 12.82 6.46
N LYS A 155 2.51 14.04 6.09
CA LYS A 155 2.41 15.29 6.86
C LYS A 155 1.47 16.20 6.08
N GLU A 156 0.41 16.76 6.68
CA GLU A 156 -0.49 17.68 5.95
C GLU A 156 0.25 18.96 5.57
N ASP A 157 1.01 19.51 6.51
CA ASP A 157 1.94 20.61 6.38
C ASP A 157 3.39 20.18 6.57
N GLU A 158 4.05 19.81 5.47
CA GLU A 158 5.49 19.51 5.45
C GLU A 158 6.37 20.66 5.99
N SER A 159 5.86 21.89 6.11
CA SER A 159 6.60 23.02 6.67
C SER A 159 6.55 23.09 8.20
N ASP A 160 5.61 22.39 8.83
CA ASP A 160 5.52 22.30 10.28
C ASP A 160 6.32 21.08 10.79
N PRO A 161 7.44 21.32 11.52
CA PRO A 161 8.26 20.23 12.05
C PRO A 161 7.53 19.42 13.13
N ASP A 162 6.62 20.07 13.87
CA ASP A 162 5.89 19.49 14.99
C ASP A 162 4.62 18.76 14.52
N GLU A 163 4.27 18.92 13.25
CA GLU A 163 3.13 18.22 12.68
C GLU A 163 3.30 16.71 12.75
N GLU A 164 2.23 16.11 13.25
CA GLU A 164 2.04 14.69 13.39
C GLU A 164 2.12 13.95 12.05
N VAL A 165 2.97 12.94 12.01
CA VAL A 165 3.07 12.04 10.88
C VAL A 165 1.98 11.00 10.95
N ARG A 166 1.27 10.83 9.84
CA ARG A 166 0.23 9.80 9.68
C ARG A 166 0.64 8.72 8.70
N TYR A 167 0.11 7.52 8.90
CA TYR A 167 0.39 6.35 8.08
C TYR A 167 -0.88 5.87 7.39
N ASN A 168 -0.94 6.02 6.07
CA ASN A 168 -2.13 5.70 5.27
C ASN A 168 -1.89 4.46 4.43
N PHE A 169 -2.86 3.54 4.46
CA PHE A 169 -2.85 2.30 3.69
C PHE A 169 -4.11 2.24 2.83
N HIS A 170 -3.92 2.28 1.52
CA HIS A 170 -5.00 2.11 0.55
C HIS A 170 -4.87 0.73 -0.07
N LEU A 171 -5.94 -0.05 0.01
CA LEU A 171 -6.01 -1.40 -0.51
C LEU A 171 -6.87 -1.39 -1.77
N PHE A 172 -6.34 -1.87 -2.88
CA PHE A 172 -7.03 -1.90 -4.16
C PHE A 172 -7.43 -3.33 -4.48
N SER A 173 -8.70 -3.48 -4.84
CA SER A 173 -9.27 -4.73 -5.30
C SER A 173 -8.81 -5.02 -6.72
N ARG A 174 -8.62 -6.31 -7.01
CA ARG A 174 -8.36 -6.83 -8.34
C ARG A 174 -9.44 -6.48 -9.36
N LYS A 175 -10.67 -6.24 -8.88
CA LYS A 175 -11.78 -5.81 -9.73
C LYS A 175 -11.50 -4.40 -10.23
N GLU A 176 -11.15 -4.29 -11.51
CA GLU A 176 -10.93 -3.00 -12.14
C GLU A 176 -12.17 -2.11 -12.04
N TYR A 177 -11.94 -0.84 -11.73
CA TYR A 177 -12.97 0.17 -11.83
C TYR A 177 -13.35 0.36 -13.30
N VAL A 178 -14.58 -0.04 -13.66
CA VAL A 178 -15.17 0.27 -14.96
C VAL A 178 -15.78 1.67 -14.87
N GLY A 179 -15.00 2.66 -15.28
CA GLY A 179 -15.41 4.05 -15.31
C GLY A 179 -16.55 4.35 -16.27
N LEU A 180 -17.00 5.60 -16.24
CA LEU A 180 -17.97 6.13 -17.19
C LEU A 180 -17.32 6.15 -18.57
N ASP A 181 -17.94 5.46 -19.53
CA ASP A 181 -17.49 5.50 -20.91
C ASP A 181 -17.62 6.91 -21.52
N ASP A 182 -16.85 7.19 -22.58
CA ASP A 182 -16.82 8.50 -23.22
C ASP A 182 -18.19 8.94 -23.75
N ARG A 183 -19.03 7.98 -24.16
CA ARG A 183 -20.39 8.25 -24.60
C ARG A 183 -21.27 8.76 -23.46
N THR A 184 -21.11 8.18 -22.27
CA THR A 184 -21.79 8.55 -21.02
C THR A 184 -21.32 9.93 -20.57
N LYS A 185 -20.01 10.18 -20.61
CA LYS A 185 -19.41 11.50 -20.32
C LYS A 185 -19.92 12.58 -21.28
N TYR A 186 -19.89 12.29 -22.58
CA TYR A 186 -20.38 13.18 -23.63
C TYR A 186 -21.86 13.49 -23.46
N ARG A 187 -22.70 12.47 -23.23
CA ARG A 187 -24.14 12.66 -23.00
C ARG A 187 -24.40 13.59 -21.81
N LEU A 188 -23.70 13.40 -20.69
CA LEU A 188 -23.86 14.27 -19.52
C LEU A 188 -23.50 15.73 -19.84
N ARG A 189 -22.37 15.95 -20.52
CA ARG A 189 -21.95 17.30 -20.96
C ARG A 189 -23.00 17.95 -21.87
N LYS A 190 -23.50 17.21 -22.86
CA LYS A 190 -24.55 17.68 -23.76
C LYS A 190 -25.82 18.08 -23.01
N LEU A 191 -26.25 17.30 -22.00
CA LEU A 191 -27.41 17.64 -21.17
C LEU A 191 -27.20 18.93 -20.35
N ILE A 192 -25.98 19.16 -19.87
CA ILE A 192 -25.59 20.39 -19.17
C ILE A 192 -25.59 21.58 -20.14
N GLU A 193 -25.00 21.43 -21.32
CA GLU A 193 -24.97 22.46 -22.39
C GLU A 193 -26.39 22.85 -22.83
N GLU A 194 -27.27 21.87 -23.01
CA GLU A 194 -28.69 22.05 -23.35
C GLU A 194 -29.53 22.57 -22.18
N LYS A 195 -28.94 22.75 -20.99
CA LYS A 195 -29.61 23.19 -19.76
C LYS A 195 -30.83 22.33 -19.39
N ASN A 196 -30.81 21.04 -19.72
CA ASN A 196 -31.87 20.11 -19.40
C ASN A 196 -31.73 19.60 -17.94
N TRP A 197 -31.88 20.50 -16.98
CA TRP A 197 -31.50 20.27 -15.59
C TRP A 197 -32.22 19.10 -14.91
N LYS A 198 -33.49 18.86 -15.25
CA LYS A 198 -34.24 17.67 -14.76
C LYS A 198 -33.58 16.37 -15.21
N GLU A 199 -33.15 16.32 -16.48
CA GLU A 199 -32.47 15.14 -17.02
C GLU A 199 -31.04 15.00 -16.49
N VAL A 200 -30.30 16.11 -16.33
CA VAL A 200 -28.98 16.11 -15.68
C VAL A 200 -29.09 15.50 -14.28
N TYR A 201 -30.03 15.99 -13.47
CA TYR A 201 -30.25 15.50 -12.10
C TYR A 201 -30.55 14.00 -12.06
N ARG A 202 -31.52 13.56 -12.87
CA ARG A 202 -31.93 12.15 -12.97
C ARG A 202 -30.77 11.27 -13.43
N PHE A 203 -30.04 11.69 -14.46
CA PHE A 203 -28.95 10.93 -15.04
C PHE A 203 -27.78 10.79 -14.07
N ALA A 204 -27.33 11.91 -13.48
CA ALA A 204 -26.18 11.90 -12.59
C ALA A 204 -26.47 11.15 -11.28
N SER A 205 -27.66 11.33 -10.70
CA SER A 205 -28.08 10.60 -9.48
C SER A 205 -28.06 9.09 -9.70
N LYS A 206 -28.67 8.63 -10.80
CA LYS A 206 -28.70 7.19 -11.15
C LYS A 206 -27.29 6.62 -11.36
N LYS A 207 -26.38 7.38 -11.96
CA LYS A 207 -24.99 6.96 -12.17
C LYS A 207 -24.21 6.92 -10.87
N LEU A 208 -24.38 7.89 -9.97
CA LEU A 208 -23.78 7.85 -8.63
C LEU A 208 -24.29 6.65 -7.81
N GLU A 209 -25.58 6.36 -7.83
CA GLU A 209 -26.14 5.17 -7.19
C GLU A 209 -25.56 3.88 -7.78
N THR A 210 -25.35 3.84 -9.10
CA THR A 210 -24.72 2.70 -9.77
C THR A 210 -23.25 2.53 -9.34
N ILE A 211 -22.49 3.63 -9.21
CA ILE A 211 -21.10 3.58 -8.73
C ILE A 211 -21.06 3.18 -7.25
N ALA A 212 -21.95 3.73 -6.42
CA ALA A 212 -22.02 3.44 -4.99
C ALA A 212 -22.47 2.00 -4.67
N SER A 213 -23.32 1.41 -5.53
CA SER A 213 -23.84 0.04 -5.36
C SER A 213 -22.91 -1.05 -5.89
N LYS A 214 -22.04 -0.76 -6.86
CA LYS A 214 -21.01 -1.71 -7.29
C LYS A 214 -20.04 -1.97 -6.13
N LYS A 215 -19.82 -3.26 -5.80
CA LYS A 215 -18.84 -3.69 -4.77
C LYS A 215 -17.54 -2.91 -4.99
N ARG A 216 -17.07 -2.24 -3.92
CA ARG A 216 -16.02 -1.22 -4.02
C ARG A 216 -14.73 -1.82 -4.57
N ALA A 217 -14.17 -1.17 -5.59
CA ALA A 217 -12.86 -1.50 -6.12
C ALA A 217 -11.72 -1.05 -5.20
N ILE A 218 -12.02 -0.21 -4.21
CA ILE A 218 -11.03 0.43 -3.34
C ILE A 218 -11.52 0.29 -1.91
N TYR A 219 -10.63 -0.21 -1.06
CA TYR A 219 -10.76 -0.29 0.37
C TYR A 219 -9.72 0.64 0.96
N HIS A 220 -10.13 1.38 1.98
CA HIS A 220 -9.27 2.36 2.60
C HIS A 220 -9.18 2.09 4.09
N ALA A 221 -7.95 2.05 4.60
CA ALA A 221 -7.65 1.97 6.02
C ALA A 221 -6.64 3.06 6.35
N THR A 222 -7.12 4.16 6.94
CA THR A 222 -6.27 5.17 7.57
C THR A 222 -5.91 4.68 8.96
N PHE A 223 -4.65 4.87 9.35
CA PHE A 223 -4.26 4.87 10.76
C PHE A 223 -3.92 6.32 11.10
N ASP A 224 -4.95 7.06 11.52
CA ASP A 224 -4.86 8.44 12.04
C ASP A 224 -4.40 8.41 13.50
N GLU A 225 -3.27 7.74 13.78
CA GLU A 225 -2.64 7.88 15.09
C GLU A 225 -1.28 8.54 14.96
N ALA A 226 -0.94 9.31 15.99
CA ALA A 226 0.34 9.96 16.09
C ALA A 226 1.45 8.96 15.91
N GLU A 227 2.43 9.30 15.08
CA GLU A 227 3.62 8.48 14.90
C GLU A 227 4.23 8.09 16.25
N GLU A 228 4.18 8.95 17.27
CA GLU A 228 4.61 8.64 18.63
C GLU A 228 3.82 7.48 19.26
N VAL A 229 2.50 7.45 19.09
CA VAL A 229 1.65 6.38 19.60
C VAL A 229 1.92 5.10 18.81
N LEU A 230 1.90 5.15 17.47
CA LEU A 230 2.18 3.97 16.64
C LEU A 230 3.59 3.41 16.88
N ARG A 231 4.59 4.26 17.14
CA ARG A 231 5.98 3.87 17.40
C ARG A 231 6.14 2.88 18.53
N GLU A 232 5.33 2.97 19.57
CA GLU A 232 5.41 2.09 20.75
C GLU A 232 4.60 0.79 20.58
N HIS A 233 3.70 0.76 19.60
CA HIS A 233 2.81 -0.36 19.36
C HIS A 233 3.47 -1.45 18.49
N ARG A 234 3.21 -2.70 18.88
CA ARG A 234 3.60 -3.88 18.08
C ARG A 234 2.85 -3.89 16.76
N VAL A 235 3.54 -4.21 15.66
CA VAL A 235 2.93 -4.29 14.32
C VAL A 235 1.72 -5.24 14.28
N CYS A 236 1.75 -6.33 15.05
CA CYS A 236 0.74 -7.39 14.98
C CYS A 236 -0.47 -7.20 15.91
N ASP A 237 -0.28 -6.52 17.04
CA ASP A 237 -1.27 -6.43 18.12
C ASP A 237 -1.82 -4.99 18.26
N GLY A 238 -1.01 -4.00 17.90
CA GLY A 238 -1.31 -2.60 18.17
C GLY A 238 -2.47 -2.02 17.38
N LEU A 239 -2.63 -2.40 16.11
CA LEU A 239 -3.60 -1.74 15.24
C LEU A 239 -5.05 -1.90 15.71
N LYS A 240 -5.37 -3.01 16.39
CA LYS A 240 -6.69 -3.18 16.99
C LYS A 240 -6.84 -2.22 18.16
N ASP A 241 -5.93 -2.26 19.13
CA ASP A 241 -6.03 -1.49 20.37
C ASP A 241 -5.99 0.03 20.16
N VAL A 242 -5.18 0.47 19.20
CA VAL A 242 -5.06 1.84 18.68
C VAL A 242 -6.41 2.36 18.17
N MET A 243 -7.00 1.65 17.20
CA MET A 243 -8.22 2.12 16.55
C MET A 243 -9.48 1.99 17.42
N PHE A 244 -9.45 1.19 18.50
CA PHE A 244 -10.56 1.09 19.44
C PHE A 244 -10.54 2.19 20.51
N LYS A 245 -9.38 2.73 20.90
CA LYS A 245 -9.30 3.81 21.89
C LYS A 245 -9.94 5.10 21.39
N ASP A 246 -9.81 5.42 20.11
CA ASP A 246 -10.42 6.62 19.52
C ASP A 246 -11.94 6.53 19.31
N ARG A 247 -12.55 5.34 19.42
CA ARG A 247 -14.01 5.20 19.25
C ARG A 247 -14.83 5.90 20.33
N GLU A 248 -14.26 6.10 21.51
CA GLU A 248 -14.97 6.78 22.61
C GLU A 248 -14.77 8.31 22.56
N THR A 249 -13.79 8.82 21.82
CA THR A 249 -13.36 10.23 21.89
C THR A 249 -13.37 11.00 20.58
N ASP A 250 -13.19 10.38 19.42
CA ASP A 250 -13.07 11.12 18.15
C ASP A 250 -14.08 10.71 17.08
N SER A 251 -14.93 11.68 16.71
CA SER A 251 -15.90 11.62 15.61
C SER A 251 -15.29 11.44 14.21
N ARG A 252 -13.94 11.48 14.09
CA ARG A 252 -13.23 11.46 12.80
C ARG A 252 -12.94 10.08 12.23
N ILE A 253 -13.00 9.00 13.02
CA ILE A 253 -12.88 7.64 12.48
C ILE A 253 -14.20 7.21 11.84
N THR A 254 -14.47 7.70 10.63
CA THR A 254 -15.65 7.34 9.86
C THR A 254 -15.44 5.98 9.18
N PHE A 255 -15.49 4.90 9.96
CA PHE A 255 -15.83 3.64 9.31
C PHE A 255 -17.20 3.82 8.66
N LEU A 256 -17.26 3.67 7.34
CA LEU A 256 -18.48 3.24 6.67
C LEU A 256 -19.06 2.10 7.52
N LYS A 257 -20.40 1.90 7.52
CA LYS A 257 -21.08 0.71 8.08
C LYS A 257 -20.61 -0.63 7.45
N VAL A 258 -19.35 -0.78 7.08
CA VAL A 258 -18.65 -2.04 7.15
C VAL A 258 -18.64 -2.38 8.62
N ASP A 259 -19.50 -3.31 9.02
CA ASP A 259 -19.38 -3.93 10.33
C ASP A 259 -17.91 -4.31 10.49
N VAL A 260 -17.25 -3.74 11.48
CA VAL A 260 -15.84 -4.03 11.74
C VAL A 260 -15.80 -5.44 12.29
N THR A 261 -15.75 -6.39 11.36
CA THR A 261 -15.74 -7.82 11.65
C THR A 261 -14.33 -8.27 11.99
N ASP A 262 -14.22 -9.43 12.63
CA ASP A 262 -12.93 -10.08 12.84
C ASP A 262 -12.19 -10.34 11.53
N GLU A 263 -12.91 -10.54 10.42
CA GLU A 263 -12.32 -10.70 9.10
C GLU A 263 -11.65 -9.41 8.63
N PHE A 264 -12.25 -8.25 8.86
CA PHE A 264 -11.67 -6.95 8.50
C PHE A 264 -10.34 -6.74 9.24
N TRP A 265 -10.30 -7.06 10.54
CA TRP A 265 -9.06 -6.99 11.31
C TRP A 265 -8.00 -7.97 10.84
N LYS A 266 -8.40 -9.20 10.47
CA LYS A 266 -7.46 -10.17 9.87
C LYS A 266 -6.84 -9.61 8.59
N MET A 267 -7.63 -8.95 7.75
CA MET A 267 -7.13 -8.29 6.54
C MET A 267 -6.17 -7.15 6.88
N VAL A 268 -6.56 -6.23 7.76
CA VAL A 268 -5.70 -5.12 8.19
C VAL A 268 -4.36 -5.63 8.74
N ASN A 269 -4.41 -6.59 9.67
CA ASN A 269 -3.21 -7.18 10.26
C ASN A 269 -2.35 -7.92 9.22
N TYR A 270 -2.96 -8.59 8.24
CA TYR A 270 -2.22 -9.21 7.15
C TYR A 270 -1.41 -8.18 6.37
N PHE A 271 -2.05 -7.09 5.94
CA PHE A 271 -1.37 -6.05 5.14
C PHE A 271 -0.33 -5.27 5.93
N ALA A 272 -0.60 -4.99 7.21
CA ALA A 272 0.37 -4.39 8.12
C ALA A 272 1.63 -5.24 8.28
N LYS A 273 1.47 -6.55 8.52
CA LYS A 273 2.58 -7.50 8.62
C LYS A 273 3.34 -7.60 7.30
N LEU A 274 2.60 -7.73 6.19
CA LEU A 274 3.18 -7.83 4.86
C LEU A 274 4.04 -6.60 4.56
N PHE A 275 3.54 -5.41 4.88
CA PHE A 275 4.24 -4.15 4.69
C PHE A 275 5.49 -4.02 5.57
N ALA A 276 5.37 -4.26 6.88
CA ALA A 276 6.50 -4.17 7.80
C ALA A 276 7.58 -5.21 7.47
N GLY A 277 7.17 -6.45 7.22
CA GLY A 277 8.06 -7.52 6.79
C GLY A 277 8.76 -7.20 5.47
N PHE A 278 8.03 -6.62 4.50
CA PHE A 278 8.61 -6.18 3.23
C PHE A 278 9.63 -5.05 3.43
N SER A 279 9.35 -4.09 4.30
CA SER A 279 10.26 -2.98 4.60
C SER A 279 11.57 -3.49 5.20
N VAL A 280 11.49 -4.39 6.20
CA VAL A 280 12.66 -5.06 6.79
C VAL A 280 13.40 -5.89 5.74
N TYR A 281 12.68 -6.60 4.88
CA TYR A 281 13.27 -7.39 3.80
C TYR A 281 14.10 -6.54 2.84
N LEU A 282 13.59 -5.36 2.46
CA LEU A 282 14.33 -4.40 1.62
C LEU A 282 15.56 -3.85 2.34
N GLU A 283 15.42 -3.45 3.60
CA GLU A 283 16.51 -2.92 4.41
C GLU A 283 17.67 -3.94 4.51
N LEU A 284 17.36 -5.19 4.84
CA LEU A 284 18.33 -6.28 4.89
C LEU A 284 18.96 -6.55 3.52
N GLY A 285 18.19 -6.42 2.44
CA GLY A 285 18.70 -6.51 1.07
C GLY A 285 19.71 -5.41 0.76
N MET A 286 19.44 -4.17 1.19
CA MET A 286 20.30 -2.99 0.97
C MET A 286 21.59 -3.04 1.78
N GLN A 287 21.54 -3.42 3.06
CA GLN A 287 22.71 -3.50 3.94
C GLN A 287 23.76 -4.53 3.45
N ASN A 288 23.32 -5.56 2.74
CA ASN A 288 24.18 -6.66 2.33
C ASN A 288 25.05 -6.37 1.09
N ASN A 289 25.01 -5.17 0.51
CA ASN A 289 25.76 -4.72 -0.68
C ASN A 289 25.74 -5.71 -1.88
N ASN A 290 24.84 -6.69 -1.83
CA ASN A 290 24.77 -7.77 -2.78
C ASN A 290 23.86 -7.32 -3.90
N GLN A 291 24.43 -6.78 -4.97
CA GLN A 291 23.75 -6.58 -6.25
C GLN A 291 23.10 -7.86 -6.81
N SER A 292 23.38 -9.04 -6.24
CA SER A 292 22.71 -10.30 -6.57
C SER A 292 21.39 -10.54 -5.81
N PHE A 293 21.08 -9.76 -4.76
CA PHE A 293 19.90 -9.96 -3.93
C PHE A 293 18.61 -9.66 -4.69
N PHE A 294 18.61 -8.54 -5.41
CA PHE A 294 17.65 -8.28 -6.48
C PHE A 294 18.29 -8.87 -7.72
N GLU A 295 17.82 -10.04 -8.17
CA GLU A 295 18.24 -10.67 -9.40
C GLU A 295 18.33 -9.58 -10.47
N LYS A 296 19.57 -9.21 -10.86
CA LYS A 296 19.92 -7.93 -11.48
C LYS A 296 18.73 -7.43 -12.26
N GLN A 297 18.04 -6.40 -11.72
CA GLN A 297 17.06 -5.68 -12.51
C GLN A 297 17.73 -5.53 -13.87
N ARG A 298 17.13 -6.13 -14.91
CA ARG A 298 17.36 -5.63 -16.25
C ARG A 298 16.80 -4.22 -16.18
N VAL A 299 17.58 -3.30 -15.61
CA VAL A 299 17.61 -1.92 -16.03
C VAL A 299 17.95 -2.09 -17.48
N ILE A 300 16.91 -2.22 -18.31
CA ILE A 300 17.02 -2.19 -19.75
C ILE A 300 17.84 -0.94 -19.96
N LYS A 301 19.13 -1.12 -20.34
CA LYS A 301 20.08 -0.02 -20.45
C LYS A 301 19.32 1.06 -21.18
N LYS A 302 19.04 2.19 -20.49
CA LYS A 302 18.19 3.25 -21.02
C LYS A 302 18.78 3.57 -22.39
N LYS A 303 18.15 3.06 -23.45
CA LYS A 303 18.41 3.53 -24.81
C LYS A 303 18.18 5.03 -24.66
N LYS A 304 19.09 5.89 -25.15
CA LYS A 304 18.94 7.35 -25.09
C LYS A 304 17.55 7.72 -25.65
N ILE A 305 16.54 7.72 -24.80
CA ILE A 305 15.20 8.22 -25.08
C ILE A 305 15.41 9.71 -24.96
N ARG A 306 15.20 10.41 -26.08
CA ARG A 306 15.35 11.85 -26.21
C ARG A 306 14.73 12.55 -25.00
N GLU A 307 15.42 13.58 -24.54
CA GLU A 307 15.18 14.35 -23.30
C GLU A 307 13.80 15.02 -23.20
N GLU A 308 12.92 14.83 -24.18
CA GLU A 308 11.57 15.40 -24.23
C GLU A 308 10.48 14.44 -23.73
N ALA A 309 10.76 13.14 -23.61
CA ALA A 309 9.82 12.21 -22.96
C ALA A 309 9.97 12.32 -21.45
N SER A 310 8.92 12.80 -20.76
CA SER A 310 8.75 12.81 -19.30
C SER A 310 9.61 11.74 -18.61
N VAL A 311 10.75 12.18 -18.04
CA VAL A 311 11.88 11.33 -17.62
C VAL A 311 11.48 10.28 -16.54
N ASN A 312 10.26 10.34 -16.01
CA ASN A 312 9.82 9.62 -14.82
C ASN A 312 8.37 9.09 -14.90
N GLY A 313 7.82 8.88 -16.09
CA GLY A 313 6.64 8.01 -16.20
C GLY A 313 7.07 6.56 -16.00
N ILE A 314 6.29 5.76 -15.25
CA ILE A 314 6.34 4.30 -15.40
C ILE A 314 5.83 4.04 -16.82
N THR A 315 6.75 3.95 -17.76
CA THR A 315 6.43 3.87 -19.19
C THR A 315 6.45 2.46 -19.69
N GLN A 316 7.17 1.58 -18.98
CA GLN A 316 7.46 0.21 -19.32
C GLN A 316 7.57 -0.67 -18.06
N GLU A 317 7.44 -1.97 -18.23
CA GLU A 317 7.53 -2.99 -17.17
C GLU A 317 8.84 -2.90 -16.36
N GLY A 318 9.94 -2.46 -16.98
CA GLY A 318 11.23 -2.26 -16.31
C GLY A 318 11.26 -1.15 -15.25
N ASP A 319 10.19 -0.36 -15.13
CA ASP A 319 10.03 0.64 -14.07
C ASP A 319 9.37 0.03 -12.81
N VAL A 320 8.88 -1.22 -12.90
CA VAL A 320 8.35 -2.01 -11.76
C VAL A 320 9.49 -2.82 -11.14
N CYS A 321 9.60 -2.76 -9.81
CA CYS A 321 10.60 -3.53 -9.08
C CYS A 321 10.03 -4.92 -8.75
N PHE A 322 10.44 -5.94 -9.50
CA PHE A 322 10.13 -7.33 -9.16
C PHE A 322 10.99 -7.77 -7.98
N VAL A 323 10.31 -8.26 -6.94
CA VAL A 323 10.96 -8.76 -5.72
C VAL A 323 10.70 -10.24 -5.62
N LYS A 324 11.79 -11.01 -5.59
CA LYS A 324 11.80 -12.47 -5.56
C LYS A 324 12.59 -12.95 -4.36
N SER A 325 12.11 -14.03 -3.72
CA SER A 325 12.88 -14.70 -2.69
C SER A 325 13.87 -15.65 -3.36
N LEU A 326 15.15 -15.54 -2.99
CA LEU A 326 16.17 -16.53 -3.36
C LEU A 326 16.05 -17.83 -2.56
N ILE A 327 15.13 -17.88 -1.58
CA ILE A 327 14.90 -19.03 -0.71
C ILE A 327 13.49 -19.53 -0.97
N GLU A 328 13.39 -20.72 -1.56
CA GLU A 328 12.12 -21.43 -1.65
C GLU A 328 11.78 -22.07 -0.30
N ILE A 329 10.59 -21.73 0.18
CA ILE A 329 10.01 -22.33 1.38
C ILE A 329 9.42 -23.68 1.00
N SER A 330 9.81 -24.71 1.73
CA SER A 330 9.32 -26.06 1.52
C SER A 330 7.82 -26.17 1.83
N SER A 331 7.13 -27.10 1.18
CA SER A 331 5.72 -27.40 1.45
C SER A 331 5.45 -27.76 2.92
N PHE A 332 6.47 -28.27 3.61
CA PHE A 332 6.40 -28.59 5.04
C PHE A 332 6.41 -27.33 5.90
N GLU A 333 7.34 -26.40 5.67
CA GLU A 333 7.37 -25.09 6.34
C GLU A 333 6.04 -24.34 6.12
N LYS A 334 5.51 -24.32 4.89
CA LYS A 334 4.20 -23.72 4.60
C LYS A 334 3.07 -24.33 5.45
N LYS A 335 3.05 -25.66 5.62
CA LYS A 335 2.05 -26.36 6.46
C LYS A 335 2.18 -26.04 7.95
N ILE A 336 3.40 -25.85 8.46
CA ILE A 336 3.63 -25.46 9.86
C ILE A 336 3.00 -24.08 10.12
N HIS A 337 3.27 -23.12 9.24
CA HIS A 337 2.79 -21.75 9.41
C HIS A 337 1.29 -21.60 9.16
N ALA A 338 0.73 -22.31 8.16
CA ALA A 338 -0.72 -22.30 7.89
C ALA A 338 -1.57 -22.73 9.10
N ASN A 339 -1.02 -23.56 9.99
CA ASN A 339 -1.69 -23.99 11.22
C ASN A 339 -1.38 -23.09 12.43
N GLY A 340 -0.90 -21.86 12.21
CA GLY A 340 -0.52 -20.94 13.28
C GLY A 340 0.65 -21.47 14.13
N GLY A 341 1.57 -22.21 13.52
CA GLY A 341 2.67 -22.88 14.22
C GLY A 341 2.25 -24.13 15.02
N LYS A 342 0.95 -24.49 15.03
CA LYS A 342 0.46 -25.69 15.69
C LYS A 342 0.63 -26.89 14.76
N VAL A 343 1.71 -27.62 14.95
CA VAL A 343 1.92 -28.92 14.28
C VAL A 343 1.51 -30.01 15.26
N PRO A 344 0.82 -31.09 14.83
CA PRO A 344 0.52 -32.23 15.69
C PRO A 344 1.81 -32.75 16.35
N GLU A 345 1.82 -32.94 17.68
CA GLU A 345 3.01 -33.26 18.47
C GLU A 345 3.81 -34.47 17.98
N ASN A 346 3.12 -35.36 17.27
CA ASN A 346 3.54 -36.62 16.69
C ASN A 346 4.20 -36.49 15.31
N ILE A 347 4.16 -35.31 14.66
CA ILE A 347 4.73 -35.08 13.32
C ILE A 347 6.01 -34.23 13.38
N ILE A 348 6.39 -33.74 14.56
CA ILE A 348 7.56 -32.86 14.72
C ILE A 348 8.80 -33.64 15.20
N PRO A 349 9.88 -33.74 14.40
CA PRO A 349 11.20 -34.02 14.94
C PRO A 349 11.54 -32.96 16.01
N ARG A 350 12.07 -33.38 17.17
CA ARG A 350 12.42 -32.53 18.34
C ARG A 350 13.12 -31.19 18.01
N ALA A 351 13.75 -31.07 16.84
CA ALA A 351 14.41 -29.86 16.34
C ALA A 351 13.46 -28.67 16.08
N ILE A 352 12.17 -28.90 15.74
CA ILE A 352 11.28 -27.83 15.22
C ILE A 352 10.37 -27.24 16.30
N ARG A 353 10.21 -27.90 17.46
CA ARG A 353 9.46 -27.38 18.63
C ARG A 353 10.00 -26.05 19.20
N LYS A 354 11.12 -25.55 18.68
CA LYS A 354 11.84 -24.36 19.18
C LYS A 354 11.70 -23.11 18.28
N ALA A 355 10.84 -23.17 17.25
CA ALA A 355 10.50 -22.11 16.28
C ALA A 355 9.99 -20.77 16.84
N ALA A 356 9.67 -20.67 18.12
CA ALA A 356 9.05 -19.47 18.71
C ALA A 356 10.03 -18.40 19.23
N GLY A 357 11.32 -18.42 18.86
CA GLY A 357 12.31 -17.48 19.44
C GLY A 357 13.58 -17.30 18.64
N TYR A 358 13.47 -17.10 17.31
CA TYR A 358 14.65 -17.05 16.44
C TYR A 358 14.93 -15.68 15.85
N TYR A 359 16.20 -15.28 15.92
CA TYR A 359 16.77 -14.23 15.10
C TYR A 359 17.02 -14.76 13.69
N VAL A 360 16.56 -14.04 12.66
CA VAL A 360 17.07 -14.22 11.30
C VAL A 360 18.44 -13.54 11.24
N ILE A 361 19.52 -14.30 11.41
CA ILE A 361 20.87 -13.76 11.20
C ILE A 361 21.00 -13.43 9.71
N PRO A 362 21.37 -12.19 9.33
CA PRO A 362 21.60 -11.84 7.93
C PRO A 362 22.64 -12.77 7.33
N ARG A 363 22.38 -13.20 6.10
CA ARG A 363 23.21 -14.05 5.23
C ARG A 363 24.68 -14.13 5.67
N HIS A 364 25.10 -15.28 6.21
CA HIS A 364 26.52 -15.56 6.28
C HIS A 364 26.99 -16.08 4.91
N VAL A 365 27.89 -15.33 4.28
CA VAL A 365 28.63 -15.80 3.12
C VAL A 365 29.73 -16.71 3.63
N ARG A 366 29.62 -18.01 3.34
CA ARG A 366 30.71 -18.97 3.59
C ARG A 366 31.11 -19.70 2.32
N ARG A 367 32.33 -20.23 2.30
CA ARG A 367 32.70 -21.27 1.33
C ARG A 367 31.85 -22.52 1.62
N PRO A 368 31.37 -23.22 0.57
CA PRO A 368 30.67 -24.48 0.78
C PRO A 368 31.56 -25.43 1.61
N PRO A 369 31.01 -26.09 2.65
CA PRO A 369 31.77 -27.02 3.49
C PRO A 369 32.48 -28.07 2.62
N GLY A 370 33.77 -28.31 2.89
CA GLY A 370 34.58 -29.28 2.14
C GLY A 370 35.06 -28.81 0.75
N LYS A 371 34.72 -27.60 0.31
CA LYS A 371 35.16 -27.03 -0.99
C LYS A 371 36.14 -25.87 -0.84
N GLY A 372 36.81 -25.77 0.32
CA GLY A 372 37.74 -24.70 0.63
C GLY A 372 38.92 -24.58 -0.35
N ASN A 373 39.39 -25.71 -0.89
CA ASN A 373 40.57 -25.78 -1.75
C ASN A 373 40.25 -25.85 -3.25
N ASP A 374 38.97 -25.89 -3.63
CA ASP A 374 38.55 -26.04 -5.03
C ASP A 374 38.35 -24.65 -5.67
N PRO A 375 39.24 -24.20 -6.58
CA PRO A 375 39.14 -22.89 -7.21
C PRO A 375 37.98 -22.79 -8.22
N THR A 376 37.41 -23.93 -8.64
CA THR A 376 36.31 -24.01 -9.61
C THR A 376 34.93 -23.87 -8.95
N TYR A 377 34.86 -24.08 -7.63
CA TYR A 377 33.63 -23.93 -6.87
C TYR A 377 33.34 -22.45 -6.55
N PRO A 378 32.07 -22.02 -6.50
CA PRO A 378 31.72 -20.68 -6.07
C PRO A 378 32.33 -20.39 -4.69
N LYS A 379 33.14 -19.32 -4.60
CA LYS A 379 33.77 -18.88 -3.34
C LYS A 379 32.75 -18.54 -2.25
N ILE A 380 31.49 -18.35 -2.66
CA ILE A 380 30.38 -17.89 -1.86
C ILE A 380 29.18 -18.78 -2.18
N VAL A 381 28.64 -19.46 -1.17
CA VAL A 381 27.30 -20.07 -1.27
C VAL A 381 26.36 -19.33 -0.33
N HIS A 382 25.14 -19.08 -0.82
CA HIS A 382 24.06 -18.57 0.02
C HIS A 382 23.61 -19.70 0.94
N VAL A 383 23.90 -19.57 2.23
CA VAL A 383 23.37 -20.48 3.24
C VAL A 383 21.95 -20.04 3.56
N ARG A 384 21.01 -20.99 3.67
CA ARG A 384 19.69 -20.69 4.23
C ARG A 384 19.88 -20.01 5.59
N PRO A 385 19.05 -19.00 5.94
CA PRO A 385 18.93 -18.54 7.31
C PRO A 385 18.79 -19.77 8.20
N TYR A 386 19.62 -19.85 9.23
CA TYR A 386 19.56 -20.94 10.18
C TYR A 386 19.18 -20.38 11.53
N GLU A 387 18.32 -21.13 12.20
CA GLU A 387 17.78 -20.78 13.49
C GLU A 387 18.82 -21.09 14.58
N VAL A 388 19.15 -20.11 15.42
CA VAL A 388 19.97 -20.34 16.63
C VAL A 388 19.07 -20.21 17.84
N ASN A 389 18.90 -21.31 18.59
CA ASN A 389 18.09 -21.32 19.79
C ASN A 389 18.75 -20.43 20.85
N VAL A 390 18.07 -19.33 21.18
CA VAL A 390 18.55 -18.31 22.12
C VAL A 390 18.76 -18.91 23.51
N ASP A 391 17.96 -19.90 23.92
CA ASP A 391 18.12 -20.60 25.20
C ASP A 391 19.42 -21.41 25.29
N LYS A 392 20.07 -21.69 24.14
CA LYS A 392 21.40 -22.33 24.10
C LYS A 392 22.53 -21.31 24.08
N LEU A 393 22.24 -20.02 23.99
CA LEU A 393 23.22 -18.96 24.10
C LEU A 393 23.31 -18.52 25.57
N PRO A 394 24.52 -18.39 26.14
CA PRO A 394 24.66 -17.77 27.45
C PRO A 394 23.99 -16.38 27.50
N PRO A 395 23.41 -15.96 28.64
CA PRO A 395 22.80 -14.64 28.78
C PRO A 395 23.74 -13.52 28.33
N GLY A 396 23.25 -12.63 27.46
CA GLY A 396 24.03 -11.50 26.92
C GLY A 396 24.96 -11.85 25.75
N THR A 397 24.95 -13.08 25.24
CA THR A 397 25.78 -13.48 24.09
C THR A 397 24.98 -13.50 22.78
N LEU A 398 25.63 -13.12 21.68
CA LEU A 398 25.07 -13.20 20.34
C LEU A 398 25.56 -14.48 19.63
N PRO A 399 24.75 -15.07 18.74
CA PRO A 399 25.15 -16.28 18.01
C PRO A 399 26.36 -16.05 17.11
N GLY A 400 27.30 -16.99 17.05
CA GLY A 400 28.48 -16.86 16.17
C GLY A 400 28.11 -16.53 14.72
N GLY A 401 28.70 -15.46 14.17
CA GLY A 401 28.36 -14.92 12.83
C GLY A 401 27.46 -13.68 12.83
N SER A 402 26.89 -13.30 13.97
CA SER A 402 26.05 -12.10 14.15
C SER A 402 26.81 -10.76 14.15
N LEU A 403 28.14 -10.79 14.25
CA LEU A 403 28.99 -9.61 14.08
C LEU A 403 29.76 -9.69 12.77
N THR A 404 29.20 -9.15 11.69
CA THR A 404 30.04 -8.59 10.62
C THR A 404 30.70 -7.34 11.18
N LYS A 405 31.86 -7.49 11.83
CA LYS A 405 32.79 -6.37 12.00
C LYS A 405 33.22 -5.94 10.60
N TYR A 406 32.63 -4.88 10.07
CA TYR A 406 33.27 -4.10 9.02
C TYR A 406 34.58 -3.55 9.60
N LYS A 407 35.69 -3.82 8.91
CA LYS A 407 36.93 -3.06 9.09
C LYS A 407 36.83 -1.79 8.27
#